data_AF-H8KKX1-F1
#
_entry.id   AF-H8KKX1-F1
#
_cell.length_a   1.000
_cell.length_b   1.000
_cell.length_c   1.000
_cell.angle_alpha   90.00
_cell.angle_beta   90.00
_cell.angle_gamma   90.00
#
_symmetry.space_group_name_H-M   'P 1'
#
loop_
_entity.id
_entity.type
_entity.pdbx_description
1 polymer ?
#
loop_
_entity_poly.entity_id
_entity_poly.type
_entity_poly.pdbx_seq_one_letter_code
_entity_poly.pdbx_strand_id
1 'polypeptide(L)'
;MNFIGNIIWLIFGGIAIFIEYLVSGFVMCCTIIGIPWGLQCFKLAFLALLPFGKQINVTAGNPGCLSTLMNIIWFFIGGIWIALTHLLFGILLAITIIGLPFAKQHFKLMSLALTPFGREVV
;
A
#
# COMPACT_ATOMS: atom_id res chain seq x y z
N MET A 1 -18.94 -0.09 6.41
CA MET A 1 -18.57 -0.66 5.09
C MET A 1 -19.01 0.30 4.01
N ASN A 2 -18.11 0.74 3.13
CA ASN A 2 -18.44 1.57 1.96
C ASN A 2 -18.30 0.72 0.68
N PHE A 3 -19.22 -0.24 0.49
CA PHE A 3 -19.18 -1.18 -0.64
C PHE A 3 -19.09 -0.45 -2.00
N ILE A 4 -19.92 0.58 -2.17
CA ILE A 4 -19.94 1.42 -3.38
C ILE A 4 -18.58 2.11 -3.60
N GLY A 5 -17.97 2.64 -2.53
CA GLY A 5 -16.66 3.28 -2.60
C GLY A 5 -15.57 2.31 -3.05
N ASN A 6 -15.60 1.06 -2.57
CA ASN A 6 -14.66 0.03 -3.02
C ASN A 6 -14.85 -0.35 -4.51
N ILE A 7 -16.09 -0.43 -5.00
CA ILE A 7 -16.35 -0.71 -6.43
C ILE A 7 -15.77 0.41 -7.30
N ILE A 8 -16.08 1.67 -6.97
CA ILE A 8 -15.58 2.82 -7.74
C ILE A 8 -14.05 2.84 -7.68
N TRP A 9 -13.47 2.64 -6.50
CA TRP A 9 -12.03 2.57 -6.31
C TRP A 9 -11.33 1.55 -7.22
N LEU A 10 -11.87 0.33 -7.31
CA LEU A 10 -11.29 -0.73 -8.15
C LEU A 10 -11.13 -0.26 -9.61
N ILE A 11 -12.12 0.46 -10.12
CA ILE A 11 -12.14 0.98 -11.50
C ILE A 11 -11.15 2.14 -11.68
N PHE A 12 -11.07 3.05 -10.71
CA PHE A 12 -10.29 4.30 -10.82
C PHE A 12 -8.82 4.21 -10.39
N GLY A 13 -8.31 3.02 -10.09
CA GLY A 13 -6.89 2.81 -9.77
C GLY A 13 -6.61 1.63 -8.84
N GLY A 14 -7.63 1.13 -8.14
CA GLY A 14 -7.47 0.02 -7.19
C GLY A 14 -6.94 -1.26 -7.81
N ILE A 15 -7.42 -1.65 -9.01
CA ILE A 15 -6.91 -2.83 -9.72
C ILE A 15 -5.45 -2.62 -10.17
N ALA A 16 -5.11 -1.43 -10.65
CA ALA A 16 -3.75 -1.12 -11.07
C ALA A 16 -2.76 -1.26 -9.91
N ILE A 17 -3.09 -0.67 -8.75
CA ILE A 17 -2.29 -0.78 -7.53
C ILE A 17 -2.22 -2.23 -7.03
N PHE A 18 -3.33 -2.98 -7.07
CA PHE A 18 -3.35 -4.39 -6.70
C PHE A 18 -2.35 -5.22 -7.54
N ILE A 19 -2.36 -5.02 -8.86
CA ILE A 19 -1.45 -5.70 -9.78
C ILE A 19 0.00 -5.28 -9.52
N GLU A 20 0.25 -3.99 -9.30
CA GLU A 20 1.59 -3.47 -8.97
C GLU A 20 2.17 -4.15 -7.72
N TYR A 21 1.40 -4.26 -6.65
CA TYR A 21 1.82 -4.97 -5.44
C TYR A 21 1.97 -6.47 -5.66
N LEU A 22 1.09 -7.12 -6.43
CA LEU A 22 1.22 -8.55 -6.76
C LEU A 22 2.51 -8.82 -7.53
N VAL A 23 2.78 -8.06 -8.59
CA VAL A 23 3.97 -8.22 -9.43
C VAL A 23 5.23 -7.96 -8.59
N SER A 24 5.25 -6.85 -7.84
CA SER A 24 6.35 -6.55 -6.90
C SER A 24 6.56 -7.69 -5.89
N GLY A 25 5.47 -8.25 -5.37
CA GLY A 25 5.51 -9.40 -4.45
C GLY A 25 6.17 -10.63 -5.05
N PHE A 26 5.78 -11.01 -6.28
CA PHE A 26 6.39 -12.13 -6.98
C PHE A 26 7.87 -11.89 -7.29
N VAL A 27 8.22 -10.68 -7.76
CA VAL A 27 9.61 -10.30 -8.06
C VAL A 27 10.49 -10.41 -6.81
N MET A 28 10.03 -9.91 -5.67
CA MET A 28 10.77 -10.01 -4.41
C MET A 28 10.97 -11.47 -3.98
N CYS A 29 9.94 -12.30 -4.14
CA CYS A 29 9.99 -13.73 -3.82
C CYS A 29 10.90 -14.55 -4.75
N CYS A 30 11.33 -14.03 -5.90
CA CYS A 30 12.35 -14.68 -6.73
C CYS A 30 13.71 -14.77 -6.03
N THR A 31 13.96 -13.96 -5.00
CA THR A 31 15.18 -14.01 -4.19
C THR A 31 14.85 -14.48 -2.78
N ILE A 32 15.69 -15.34 -2.20
CA ILE A 32 15.49 -15.83 -0.82
C ILE A 32 15.46 -14.65 0.17
N ILE A 33 16.32 -13.65 -0.06
CA ILE A 33 16.41 -12.46 0.79
C ILE A 33 15.14 -11.60 0.68
N GLY A 34 14.55 -11.47 -0.51
CA GLY A 34 13.38 -10.61 -0.78
C GLY A 34 12.05 -11.16 -0.25
N ILE A 35 11.95 -12.44 0.09
CA ILE A 35 10.70 -13.09 0.55
C ILE A 35 9.94 -12.29 1.63
N PRO A 36 10.57 -11.76 2.70
CA PRO A 36 9.86 -10.99 3.72
C PRO A 36 9.12 -9.77 3.15
N TRP A 37 9.75 -9.06 2.21
CA TRP A 37 9.14 -7.91 1.52
C TRP A 37 8.07 -8.34 0.51
N GLY A 38 8.28 -9.46 -0.18
CA GLY A 38 7.30 -10.03 -1.09
C GLY A 38 5.99 -10.40 -0.40
N LEU A 39 6.09 -11.07 0.76
CA LEU A 39 4.92 -11.37 1.61
C LEU A 39 4.18 -10.11 2.05
N GLN A 40 4.91 -9.04 2.35
CA GLN A 40 4.31 -7.77 2.73
C GLN A 40 3.62 -7.07 1.56
N CYS A 41 4.18 -7.15 0.35
CA CYS A 41 3.54 -6.67 -0.87
C CYS A 41 2.22 -7.40 -1.12
N PHE A 42 2.16 -8.72 -0.96
CA PHE A 42 0.90 -9.46 -1.13
C PHE A 42 -0.18 -9.02 -0.14
N LYS A 43 0.16 -8.78 1.13
CA LYS A 43 -0.80 -8.24 2.12
C LYS A 43 -1.34 -6.87 1.69
N LEU A 44 -0.46 -5.99 1.21
CA LEU A 44 -0.87 -4.68 0.71
C LEU A 44 -1.66 -4.75 -0.60
N ALA A 45 -1.39 -5.74 -1.46
CA ALA A 45 -2.18 -6.00 -2.65
C ALA A 45 -3.64 -6.27 -2.26
N PHE A 46 -3.89 -7.23 -1.38
CA PHE A 46 -5.26 -7.56 -0.96
C PHE A 46 -5.93 -6.41 -0.20
N LEU A 47 -5.17 -5.61 0.55
CA LEU A 47 -5.68 -4.37 1.14
C LEU A 47 -6.09 -3.35 0.07
N ALA A 48 -5.31 -3.23 -1.00
CA ALA A 48 -5.57 -2.30 -2.10
C ALA A 48 -6.83 -2.67 -2.90
N LEU A 49 -7.32 -3.92 -2.87
CA LEU A 49 -8.60 -4.25 -3.48
C LEU A 49 -9.78 -3.55 -2.79
N LEU A 50 -9.77 -3.51 -1.45
CA LEU A 50 -10.89 -3.03 -0.64
C LEU A 50 -10.41 -2.14 0.53
N PRO A 51 -9.84 -0.96 0.27
CA PRO A 51 -9.20 -0.14 1.30
C PRO A 51 -10.21 0.60 2.19
N PHE A 52 -11.45 0.78 1.74
CA PHE A 52 -12.45 1.54 2.48
C PHE A 52 -12.98 0.74 3.68
N GLY A 53 -13.02 1.41 4.83
CA GLY A 53 -13.43 0.80 6.10
C GLY A 53 -12.31 0.08 6.84
N LYS A 54 -11.11 0.01 6.28
CA LYS A 54 -9.91 -0.48 6.97
C LYS A 54 -9.22 0.65 7.72
N GLN A 55 -8.75 0.41 8.93
CA GLN A 55 -7.91 1.33 9.68
C GLN A 55 -6.48 0.84 9.76
N ILE A 56 -5.53 1.77 9.80
CA ILE A 56 -4.11 1.46 9.87
C ILE A 56 -3.61 1.96 11.20
N ASN A 57 -3.22 1.04 12.06
CA ASN A 57 -2.64 1.35 13.34
C ASN A 57 -1.16 0.95 13.35
N VAL A 58 -0.40 1.59 14.22
CA VAL A 58 0.91 1.07 14.60
C VAL A 58 0.64 -0.14 15.49
N THR A 59 1.27 -1.27 15.19
CA THR A 59 1.08 -2.51 15.96
C THR A 59 1.31 -2.25 17.45
N ALA A 60 0.39 -2.74 18.30
CA ALA A 60 0.52 -2.61 19.75
C ALA A 60 1.80 -3.31 20.25
N GLY A 61 2.75 -2.53 20.77
CA GLY A 61 4.10 -2.98 21.14
C GLY A 61 5.17 -2.01 20.63
N ASN A 62 6.43 -2.24 20.99
CA ASN A 62 7.54 -1.46 20.44
C ASN A 62 7.86 -2.06 19.05
N PRO A 63 7.56 -1.40 17.92
CA PRO A 63 7.94 -1.89 16.60
C PRO A 63 9.46 -1.96 16.58
N GLY A 64 10.00 -3.15 16.85
CA GLY A 64 11.41 -3.31 17.20
C GLY A 64 12.35 -2.84 16.09
N CYS A 65 13.64 -2.71 16.41
CA CYS A 65 14.69 -2.26 15.50
C CYS A 65 14.65 -2.95 14.11
N LEU A 66 14.24 -4.23 14.08
CA LEU A 66 14.08 -5.00 12.84
C LEU A 66 13.07 -4.38 11.86
N SER A 67 11.93 -3.85 12.35
CA SER A 67 10.92 -3.20 11.50
C SER A 67 11.49 -1.96 10.83
N THR A 68 12.20 -1.14 11.60
CA THR A 68 12.86 0.07 11.09
C THR A 68 13.90 -0.29 10.04
N LEU A 69 14.74 -1.29 10.30
CA LEU A 69 15.74 -1.75 9.33
C LEU A 69 15.09 -2.26 8.04
N MET A 70 14.05 -3.10 8.16
CA MET A 70 13.32 -3.61 6.99
C MET A 70 12.66 -2.50 6.18
N ASN A 71 12.10 -1.47 6.83
CA ASN A 71 11.52 -0.30 6.18
C ASN A 71 12.59 0.55 5.47
N ILE A 72 13.77 0.75 6.07
CA ILE A 72 14.87 1.49 5.44
C ILE A 72 15.33 0.79 4.17
N ILE A 73 15.58 -0.52 4.23
CA ILE A 73 15.97 -1.31 3.05
C ILE A 73 14.85 -1.26 2.00
N TRP A 74 13.60 -1.46 2.43
CA TRP A 74 12.45 -1.43 1.55
C TRP A 74 12.30 -0.11 0.80
N PHE A 75 12.49 1.01 1.50
CA PHE A 75 12.30 2.35 0.95
C PHE A 75 13.05 2.54 -0.37
N PHE A 76 14.30 2.11 -0.45
CA PHE A 76 15.13 2.26 -1.64
C PHE A 76 14.80 1.24 -2.75
N ILE A 77 14.38 0.03 -2.37
CA ILE A 77 14.18 -1.07 -3.33
C ILE A 77 12.79 -1.00 -3.98
N GLY A 78 11.74 -0.77 -3.20
CA GLY A 78 10.35 -0.84 -3.68
C GLY A 78 9.43 0.23 -3.10
N GLY A 79 9.65 0.64 -1.85
CA GLY A 79 8.73 1.51 -1.12
C GLY A 79 8.50 2.86 -1.80
N ILE A 80 9.57 3.54 -2.24
CA ILE A 80 9.44 4.84 -2.90
C ILE A 80 8.74 4.72 -4.26
N TRP A 81 9.03 3.67 -5.02
CA TRP A 81 8.46 3.48 -6.36
C TRP A 81 6.95 3.30 -6.32
N ILE A 82 6.45 2.41 -5.46
CA ILE A 82 5.02 2.19 -5.30
C ILE A 82 4.35 3.40 -4.65
N ALA A 83 5.03 4.08 -3.72
CA ALA A 83 4.54 5.32 -3.13
C ALA A 83 4.36 6.43 -4.17
N LEU A 84 5.25 6.53 -5.17
CA LEU A 84 5.11 7.48 -6.28
C LEU A 84 3.90 7.16 -7.16
N THR A 85 3.60 5.88 -7.41
CA THR A 85 2.37 5.47 -8.11
C THR A 85 1.13 5.93 -7.33
N HIS A 86 1.10 5.71 -6.02
CA HIS A 86 0.03 6.24 -5.16
C HIS A 86 -0.05 7.77 -5.19
N LEU A 87 1.08 8.47 -5.14
CA LEU A 87 1.13 9.93 -5.21
C LEU A 87 0.52 10.44 -6.52
N LEU A 88 0.89 9.82 -7.65
CA LEU A 88 0.38 10.16 -8.97
C LEU A 88 -1.14 10.01 -9.04
N PHE A 89 -1.68 8.82 -8.72
CA PHE A 89 -3.13 8.60 -8.72
C PHE A 89 -3.84 9.50 -7.71
N GLY A 90 -3.25 9.72 -6.54
CA GLY A 90 -3.77 10.62 -5.53
C GLY A 90 -3.95 12.04 -6.05
N ILE A 91 -2.94 12.60 -6.72
CA ILE A 91 -2.99 13.94 -7.32
C ILE A 91 -4.01 13.97 -8.47
N LEU A 92 -3.98 12.99 -9.38
CA LEU A 92 -4.91 12.93 -10.51
C LEU A 92 -6.37 12.93 -10.06
N LEU A 93 -6.70 12.14 -9.05
CA LEU A 93 -8.06 12.07 -8.51
C LEU A 93 -8.42 13.33 -7.70
N ALA A 94 -7.46 13.94 -7.00
CA ALA A 94 -7.69 15.17 -6.24
C ALA A 94 -8.11 16.35 -7.13
N ILE A 95 -7.63 16.43 -8.37
CA ILE A 95 -8.00 17.50 -9.34
C ILE A 95 -9.51 17.53 -9.62
N THR A 96 -10.17 16.37 -9.62
CA THR A 96 -11.57 16.25 -10.03
C THR A 96 -12.59 16.67 -8.96
N ILE A 97 -12.16 17.09 -7.76
CA ILE A 97 -12.98 17.35 -6.54
C ILE A 97 -13.79 16.12 -6.08
N ILE A 98 -14.59 15.51 -6.94
CA ILE A 98 -15.34 14.26 -6.73
C ILE A 98 -14.38 13.11 -6.38
N GLY A 99 -13.15 13.13 -6.90
CA GLY A 99 -12.11 12.13 -6.63
C GLY A 99 -11.40 12.25 -5.28
N LEU A 100 -11.60 13.33 -4.51
CA LEU A 100 -10.96 13.55 -3.21
C LEU A 100 -11.07 12.38 -2.20
N PRO A 101 -12.22 11.70 -2.02
CA PRO A 101 -12.29 10.53 -1.12
C PRO A 101 -11.37 9.38 -1.55
N PHE A 102 -11.14 9.19 -2.85
CA PHE A 102 -10.25 8.17 -3.40
C PHE A 102 -8.78 8.62 -3.33
N ALA A 103 -8.50 9.89 -3.60
CA ALA A 103 -7.18 10.47 -3.38
C ALA A 103 -6.70 10.27 -1.94
N LYS A 104 -7.59 10.46 -0.96
CA LYS A 104 -7.31 10.18 0.45
C LYS A 104 -6.94 8.71 0.70
N GLN A 105 -7.55 7.76 0.01
CA GLN A 105 -7.14 6.35 0.10
C GLN A 105 -5.77 6.10 -0.55
N HIS A 106 -5.45 6.73 -1.69
CA HIS A 106 -4.12 6.63 -2.27
C HIS A 106 -3.05 7.14 -1.31
N PHE A 107 -3.22 8.31 -0.68
CA PHE A 107 -2.24 8.83 0.29
C PHE A 107 -2.12 7.98 1.56
N LYS A 108 -3.23 7.39 1.99
CA LYS A 108 -3.24 6.45 3.11
C LYS A 108 -2.44 5.18 2.78
N LEU A 109 -2.65 4.59 1.60
CA LEU A 109 -1.90 3.43 1.15
C LEU A 109 -0.44 3.78 0.79
N MET A 110 -0.17 5.00 0.33
CA MET A 110 1.19 5.54 0.12
C MET A 110 2.00 5.49 1.42
N SER A 111 1.42 5.90 2.54
CA SER A 111 2.08 5.81 3.85
C SER A 111 2.42 4.35 4.22
N LEU A 112 1.55 3.39 3.90
CA LEU A 112 1.85 1.98 4.07
C LEU A 112 2.91 1.48 3.10
N ALA A 113 2.90 1.94 1.86
CA ALA A 113 3.88 1.58 0.85
C ALA A 113 5.29 1.96 1.30
N LEU A 114 5.46 3.12 1.93
CA LEU A 114 6.75 3.60 2.42
C LEU A 114 7.26 2.80 3.63
N THR A 115 6.39 2.55 4.61
CA THR A 115 6.76 1.87 5.85
C THR A 115 5.78 0.74 6.16
N PRO A 116 5.86 -0.39 5.43
CA PRO A 116 4.86 -1.43 5.55
C PRO A 116 5.03 -2.29 6.80
N PHE A 117 6.23 -2.34 7.40
CA PHE A 117 6.49 -3.13 8.61
C PHE A 117 6.11 -2.36 9.89
N GLY A 118 5.63 -3.08 10.91
CA GLY A 118 5.18 -2.50 12.19
C GLY A 118 3.79 -1.84 12.12
N ARG A 119 2.99 -2.20 11.11
CA ARG A 119 1.64 -1.67 10.88
C ARG A 119 0.65 -2.82 10.91
N GLU A 120 -0.47 -2.60 11.57
CA GLU A 120 -1.61 -3.51 11.59
C GLU A 120 -2.80 -2.88 10.88
N VAL A 121 -3.59 -3.73 10.21
CA VAL A 121 -4.79 -3.32 9.49
C VAL A 121 -5.98 -3.94 10.20
N VAL A 122 -6.89 -3.10 10.68
CA VAL A 122 -8.13 -3.48 11.37
C VAL A 122 -9.32 -3.22 10.45
#